data_AF-A0A8X6XDF0-F1
#
_entry.id   AF-A0A8X6XDF0-F1
#
_cell.length_a   1.000
_cell.length_b   1.000
_cell.length_c   1.000
_cell.angle_alpha   90.00
_cell.angle_beta   90.00
_cell.angle_gamma   90.00
#
_symmetry.space_group_name_H-M   'P 1'
#
loop_
_entity.id
_entity.type
_entity.pdbx_description
1 polymer ?
#
loop_
_entity_poly.entity_id
_entity_poly.type
_entity_poly.pdbx_seq_one_letter_code
_entity_poly.pdbx_strand_id
1 'polypeptide(L)'
;MLKIFFKRIEFQHRGSSHAHILLRLNDVPKDAINGDQNVAITLIDNLVSVSNENASGHKNLQVHKHTFTCYQKIGNAANQKCRFGVPFMPSRSTVILVSMPADDSRRNTLANFYSRLWKAFAENYYRDIDNFFEALIISSDDFYLDLLGAGIKRPMIFLKRQTTEK
;
A
#
# COMPACT_ATOMS: atom_id res chain seq x y z
N MET A 1 18.63 -12.02 14.84
CA MET A 1 18.61 -10.75 14.09
C MET A 1 19.74 -10.78 13.04
N LEU A 2 19.40 -10.66 11.74
CA LEU A 2 20.20 -10.92 10.51
C LEU A 2 21.09 -12.19 10.48
N LYS A 3 20.75 -13.16 9.63
CA LYS A 3 21.51 -14.41 9.43
C LYS A 3 22.45 -14.35 8.24
N ILE A 4 21.92 -13.94 7.10
CA ILE A 4 22.62 -13.94 5.80
C ILE A 4 22.13 -12.71 5.04
N PHE A 5 23.05 -12.01 4.39
CA PHE A 5 22.71 -10.99 3.41
C PHE A 5 23.44 -11.25 2.10
N PHE A 6 22.77 -10.96 1.00
CA PHE A 6 23.35 -10.90 -0.34
C PHE A 6 23.02 -9.54 -0.94
N LYS A 7 24.03 -8.87 -1.51
CA LYS A 7 23.87 -7.59 -2.20
C LYS A 7 24.60 -7.66 -3.54
N ARG A 8 23.89 -7.34 -4.62
CA ARG A 8 24.47 -7.15 -5.96
C ARG A 8 24.04 -5.79 -6.50
N ILE A 9 24.96 -5.07 -7.13
CA ILE A 9 24.64 -3.88 -7.90
C ILE A 9 24.63 -4.26 -9.38
N GLU A 10 23.51 -4.02 -10.05
CA GLU A 10 23.37 -4.19 -11.50
C GLU A 10 23.06 -2.84 -12.13
N PHE A 11 23.60 -2.56 -13.30
CA PHE A 11 23.23 -1.38 -14.06
C PHE A 11 22.05 -1.73 -14.95
N GLN A 12 20.95 -1.01 -14.80
CA GLN A 12 19.83 -1.14 -15.74
C GLN A 12 20.30 -0.71 -17.13
N HIS A 13 19.59 -1.14 -18.18
CA HIS A 13 19.86 -0.76 -19.57
C HIS A 13 19.92 0.77 -19.81
N ARG A 14 19.47 1.58 -18.84
CA ARG A 14 19.52 3.06 -18.87
C ARG A 14 20.68 3.66 -18.05
N GLY A 15 21.65 2.85 -17.62
CA GLY A 15 22.85 3.30 -16.90
C GLY A 15 22.64 3.62 -15.42
N SER A 16 21.42 3.53 -14.89
CA SER A 16 21.16 3.70 -13.46
C SER A 16 21.53 2.43 -12.68
N SER A 17 22.27 2.59 -11.59
CA SER A 17 22.57 1.50 -10.67
C SER A 17 21.30 1.02 -9.94
N HIS A 18 21.16 -0.30 -9.81
CA HIS A 18 20.06 -0.97 -9.14
C HIS A 18 20.62 -1.96 -8.13
N ALA A 19 20.22 -1.82 -6.87
CA ALA A 19 20.66 -2.72 -5.81
C ALA A 19 19.66 -3.87 -5.64
N HIS A 20 20.12 -5.10 -5.87
CA HIS A 20 19.41 -6.30 -5.48
C HIS A 20 19.91 -6.74 -4.10
N ILE A 21 19.04 -6.69 -3.09
CA ILE A 21 19.38 -7.05 -1.71
C ILE A 21 18.45 -8.17 -1.25
N LEU A 22 19.03 -9.28 -0.80
CA LEU A 22 18.32 -10.37 -0.13
C LEU A 22 18.78 -10.41 1.33
N LEU A 23 17.83 -10.32 2.26
CA LEU A 23 18.09 -10.41 3.69
C LEU A 23 17.38 -11.63 4.25
N ARG A 24 18.13 -12.54 4.88
CA ARG A 24 17.56 -13.61 5.70
C ARG A 24 17.65 -13.19 7.15
N LEU A 25 16.49 -12.98 7.77
CA LEU A 25 16.40 -12.63 9.19
C LEU A 25 16.20 -13.92 10.03
N ASN A 26 16.69 -13.92 11.27
CA ASN A 26 16.30 -14.96 12.24
C ASN A 26 14.91 -14.60 12.79
N ASP A 27 14.19 -15.60 13.28
CA ASP A 27 12.96 -15.41 14.06
C ASP A 27 11.89 -14.61 13.30
N VAL A 28 11.80 -14.86 11.99
CA VAL A 28 10.74 -14.29 11.15
C VAL A 28 9.43 -15.04 11.35
N PRO A 29 8.28 -14.35 11.23
CA PRO A 29 6.97 -15.00 11.22
C PRO A 29 6.95 -16.11 10.15
N LYS A 30 6.47 -17.30 10.52
CA LYS A 30 6.40 -18.44 9.59
C LYS A 30 5.20 -18.32 8.66
N ASP A 31 4.10 -17.77 9.17
CA ASP A 31 2.88 -17.49 8.42
C ASP A 31 2.36 -16.11 8.78
N ALA A 32 2.64 -15.11 7.94
CA ALA A 32 2.22 -13.73 8.15
C ALA A 32 0.70 -13.50 7.99
N ILE A 33 -0.06 -14.49 7.52
CA ILE A 33 -1.50 -14.37 7.26
C ILE A 33 -2.29 -15.13 8.31
N ASN A 34 -1.99 -16.41 8.56
CA ASN A 34 -2.85 -17.27 9.40
C ASN A 34 -2.28 -17.59 10.79
N GLY A 35 -1.05 -17.17 11.11
CA GLY A 35 -0.40 -17.54 12.38
C GLY A 35 0.21 -16.36 13.13
N ASP A 36 1.24 -15.76 12.55
CA ASP A 36 2.13 -14.80 13.20
C ASP A 36 1.89 -13.36 12.73
N GLN A 37 0.64 -13.00 12.40
CA GLN A 37 0.32 -11.73 11.75
C GLN A 37 0.81 -10.51 12.55
N ASN A 38 0.61 -10.48 13.87
CA ASN A 38 1.07 -9.37 14.72
C ASN A 38 2.61 -9.26 14.77
N VAL A 39 3.30 -10.40 14.79
CA VAL A 39 4.78 -10.44 14.74
C VAL A 39 5.26 -9.94 13.38
N ALA A 40 4.58 -10.30 12.30
CA ALA A 40 4.86 -9.80 10.96
C ALA A 40 4.65 -8.28 10.86
N ILE A 41 3.54 -7.76 11.37
CA ILE A 41 3.27 -6.31 11.41
C ILE A 41 4.36 -5.58 12.21
N THR A 42 4.72 -6.09 13.38
CA THR A 42 5.80 -5.52 14.21
C THR A 42 7.13 -5.47 13.46
N LEU A 43 7.47 -6.55 12.75
CA LEU A 43 8.68 -6.60 11.93
C LEU A 43 8.63 -5.60 10.77
N ILE A 44 7.48 -5.45 10.11
CA ILE A 44 7.28 -4.49 9.02
C ILE A 44 7.46 -3.06 9.54
N ASP A 45 6.80 -2.69 10.64
CA ASP A 45 6.87 -1.34 11.20
C ASP A 45 8.29 -0.97 11.67
N ASN A 46 9.07 -1.96 12.11
CA ASN A 46 10.47 -1.77 12.46
C ASN A 46 11.40 -1.57 11.27
N LEU A 47 11.05 -2.11 10.09
CA LEU A 47 11.91 -2.11 8.90
C LEU A 47 11.48 -1.11 7.82
N VAL A 48 10.20 -0.75 7.79
CA VAL A 48 9.57 0.02 6.72
C VAL A 48 8.77 1.15 7.33
N SER A 49 9.00 2.36 6.84
CA SER A 49 8.19 3.52 7.20
C SER A 49 7.99 4.41 5.99
N VAL A 50 6.80 4.96 5.87
CA VAL A 50 6.46 6.02 4.91
C VAL A 50 6.37 7.39 5.59
N SER A 51 6.72 7.46 6.88
CA SER A 51 6.70 8.70 7.65
C SER A 51 7.64 9.73 7.05
N ASN A 52 7.13 10.95 6.83
CA ASN A 52 7.96 12.08 6.42
C ASN A 52 9.11 12.35 7.41
N GLU A 53 8.91 12.08 8.71
CA GLU A 53 9.92 12.27 9.75
C GLU A 53 11.09 11.30 9.56
N ASN A 54 10.79 10.05 9.19
CA ASN A 54 11.78 9.00 8.94
C ASN A 54 12.48 9.13 7.58
N ALA A 55 12.00 10.00 6.69
CA ALA A 55 12.58 10.20 5.36
C ALA A 55 13.84 11.08 5.36
N SER A 56 14.30 11.58 6.52
CA SER A 56 15.52 12.41 6.68
C SER A 56 15.60 13.57 5.67
N GLY A 57 14.48 14.24 5.39
CA GLY A 57 14.40 15.35 4.43
C GLY A 57 14.30 14.94 2.95
N HIS A 58 14.36 13.64 2.63
CA HIS A 58 14.38 13.10 1.27
C HIS A 58 13.01 12.58 0.79
N LYS A 59 11.90 13.07 1.36
CA LYS A 59 10.54 12.62 1.01
C LYS A 59 10.28 12.64 -0.51
N ASN A 60 10.80 13.65 -1.20
CA ASN A 60 10.63 13.83 -2.64
C ASN A 60 11.26 12.71 -3.50
N LEU A 61 12.15 11.91 -2.93
CA LEU A 61 12.75 10.73 -3.55
C LEU A 61 11.92 9.46 -3.30
N GLN A 62 11.06 9.47 -2.29
CA GLN A 62 10.22 8.33 -1.88
C GLN A 62 8.77 8.44 -2.41
N VAL A 63 8.40 9.58 -3.00
CA VAL A 63 7.08 9.79 -3.61
C VAL A 63 7.03 9.20 -5.01
N HIS A 64 5.94 8.49 -5.31
CA HIS A 64 5.69 7.97 -6.65
C HIS A 64 5.35 9.12 -7.63
N LYS A 65 6.32 9.49 -8.47
CA LYS A 65 6.11 10.44 -9.56
C LYS A 65 5.57 9.71 -10.78
N HIS A 66 4.30 9.95 -11.12
CA HIS A 66 3.69 9.40 -12.31
C HIS A 66 4.44 9.87 -13.57
N THR A 67 4.87 8.91 -14.38
CA THR A 67 5.43 9.11 -15.73
C THR A 67 4.58 8.33 -16.73
N PHE A 68 4.79 8.54 -18.04
CA PHE A 68 4.08 7.78 -19.07
C PHE A 68 4.22 6.25 -18.94
N THR A 69 5.31 5.77 -18.30
CA THR A 69 5.54 4.34 -18.05
C THR A 69 4.76 3.77 -16.87
N CYS A 70 4.21 4.64 -16.01
CA CYS A 70 3.41 4.23 -14.87
C CYS A 70 2.02 3.76 -15.31
N TYR A 71 1.54 4.21 -16.47
CA TYR A 71 0.21 3.88 -16.96
C TYR A 71 0.22 2.62 -17.80
N GLN A 72 -0.77 1.75 -17.58
CA GLN A 72 -0.95 0.58 -18.43
C GLN A 72 -1.39 1.06 -19.83
N LYS A 73 -0.68 0.63 -20.88
CA LYS A 73 -1.05 0.93 -22.27
C LYS A 73 -2.27 0.10 -22.65
N ILE A 74 -3.47 0.57 -22.32
CA ILE A 74 -4.73 -0.03 -22.78
C ILE A 74 -5.51 1.05 -23.52
N GLY A 75 -5.68 0.87 -24.83
CA GLY A 75 -6.71 1.37 -25.76
C GLY A 75 -7.14 2.84 -25.71
N ASN A 76 -7.49 3.38 -24.55
CA ASN A 76 -8.06 4.71 -24.38
C ASN A 76 -7.39 5.44 -23.20
N ALA A 77 -6.87 6.65 -23.45
CA ALA A 77 -6.21 7.49 -22.46
C ALA A 77 -7.09 7.83 -21.23
N ALA A 78 -8.42 7.76 -21.37
CA ALA A 78 -9.39 8.11 -20.33
C ALA A 78 -9.45 7.15 -19.12
N ASN A 79 -8.87 5.93 -19.22
CA ASN A 79 -8.94 4.90 -18.17
C ASN A 79 -7.54 4.46 -17.68
N GLN A 80 -6.54 5.32 -17.80
CA GLN A 80 -5.17 4.98 -17.41
C GLN A 80 -5.03 4.86 -15.89
N LYS A 81 -5.09 3.62 -15.39
CA LYS A 81 -4.74 3.29 -14.01
C LYS A 81 -3.22 3.17 -13.87
N CYS A 82 -2.70 3.64 -12.74
CA CYS A 82 -1.30 3.40 -12.38
C CYS A 82 -1.06 1.90 -12.19
N ARG A 83 -0.04 1.36 -12.87
CA ARG A 83 0.39 -0.05 -12.77
C ARG A 83 0.76 -0.47 -11.34
N PHE A 84 1.08 0.51 -10.49
CA PHE A 84 1.44 0.31 -9.09
C PHE A 84 0.27 0.56 -8.12
N GLY A 85 -0.90 0.96 -8.63
CA GLY A 85 -2.09 1.22 -7.80
C GLY A 85 -2.08 2.53 -7.01
N VAL A 86 -1.21 3.49 -7.37
CA VAL A 86 -1.10 4.81 -6.70
C VAL A 86 -2.32 5.68 -7.02
N PRO A 87 -2.94 6.37 -6.03
CA PRO A 87 -2.45 6.54 -4.66
C PRO A 87 -2.64 5.30 -3.76
N PHE A 88 -1.71 5.12 -2.83
CA PHE A 88 -1.83 4.09 -1.80
C PHE A 88 -2.76 4.58 -0.69
N MET A 89 -3.67 3.72 -0.28
CA MET A 89 -4.69 4.06 0.71
C MET A 89 -4.08 4.40 2.08
N PRO A 90 -4.59 5.45 2.76
CA PRO A 90 -4.16 5.79 4.11
C PRO A 90 -4.62 4.73 5.12
N SER A 91 -3.87 4.54 6.20
CA SER A 91 -4.24 3.62 7.27
C SER A 91 -3.62 4.05 8.59
N ARG A 92 -4.38 3.96 9.69
CA ARG A 92 -3.90 4.35 11.03
C ARG A 92 -2.81 3.42 11.56
N SER A 93 -2.83 2.17 11.12
CA SER A 93 -1.90 1.11 11.47
C SER A 93 -1.50 0.31 10.23
N THR A 94 -0.38 -0.40 10.32
CA THR A 94 -0.01 -1.37 9.30
C THR A 94 -0.92 -2.59 9.44
N VAL A 95 -1.58 -2.99 8.35
CA VAL A 95 -2.50 -4.13 8.31
C VAL A 95 -2.16 -5.06 7.16
N ILE A 96 -2.33 -6.36 7.41
CA ILE A 96 -2.23 -7.41 6.39
C ILE A 96 -3.65 -7.86 6.09
N LEU A 97 -4.13 -7.63 4.87
CA LEU A 97 -5.49 -7.96 4.46
C LEU A 97 -5.48 -9.02 3.38
N VAL A 98 -6.40 -9.98 3.51
CA VAL A 98 -6.75 -10.92 2.43
C VAL A 98 -7.92 -10.36 1.62
N SER A 99 -8.04 -10.79 0.36
CA SER A 99 -9.19 -10.41 -0.46
C SER A 99 -10.46 -10.96 0.18
N MET A 100 -11.51 -10.15 0.20
CA MET A 100 -12.83 -10.57 0.62
C MET A 100 -13.24 -11.84 -0.16
N PRO A 101 -13.88 -12.85 0.48
CA PRO A 101 -14.34 -14.05 -0.21
C PRO A 101 -15.25 -13.76 -1.41
N ALA A 102 -15.28 -14.66 -2.39
CA ALA A 102 -16.09 -14.47 -3.60
C ALA A 102 -17.59 -14.58 -3.35
N ASP A 103 -17.97 -15.32 -2.32
CA ASP A 103 -19.32 -15.61 -1.86
C ASP A 103 -19.84 -14.62 -0.81
N ASP A 104 -19.03 -13.66 -0.33
CA ASP A 104 -19.52 -12.59 0.54
C ASP A 104 -20.51 -11.70 -0.25
N SER A 105 -21.75 -11.67 0.22
CA SER A 105 -22.85 -10.92 -0.41
C SER A 105 -22.58 -9.42 -0.51
N ARG A 106 -21.72 -8.88 0.35
CA ARG A 106 -21.36 -7.45 0.39
C ARG A 106 -20.26 -7.09 -0.62
N ARG A 107 -19.54 -8.08 -1.15
CA ARG A 107 -18.32 -7.90 -1.97
C ARG A 107 -18.50 -6.88 -3.10
N ASN A 108 -19.54 -7.04 -3.92
CA ASN A 108 -19.74 -6.17 -5.09
C ASN A 108 -20.07 -4.73 -4.68
N THR A 109 -20.91 -4.57 -3.65
CA THR A 109 -21.28 -3.25 -3.11
C THR A 109 -20.05 -2.53 -2.54
N LEU A 110 -19.27 -3.23 -1.72
CA LEU A 110 -18.06 -2.69 -1.11
C LEU A 110 -16.95 -2.42 -2.13
N ALA A 111 -16.78 -3.28 -3.15
CA ALA A 111 -15.81 -3.06 -4.21
C ALA A 111 -16.15 -1.81 -5.07
N ASN A 112 -17.44 -1.59 -5.36
CA ASN A 112 -17.91 -0.40 -6.04
C ASN A 112 -17.68 0.86 -5.20
N PHE A 113 -17.94 0.78 -3.89
CA PHE A 113 -17.64 1.86 -2.96
C PHE A 113 -16.14 2.16 -2.91
N TYR A 114 -15.30 1.13 -2.77
CA TYR A 114 -13.85 1.25 -2.80
C TYR A 114 -13.36 1.96 -4.06
N SER A 115 -13.90 1.63 -5.24
CA SER A 115 -13.52 2.30 -6.48
C SER A 115 -13.84 3.81 -6.47
N ARG A 116 -14.94 4.22 -5.85
CA ARG A 116 -15.31 5.64 -5.70
C ARG A 116 -14.42 6.32 -4.67
N LEU A 117 -14.18 5.67 -3.54
CA LEU A 117 -13.29 6.13 -2.47
C LEU A 117 -11.87 6.34 -2.99
N TRP A 118 -11.34 5.38 -3.76
CA TRP A 118 -10.02 5.50 -4.37
C TRP A 118 -9.92 6.70 -5.30
N LYS A 119 -10.95 6.92 -6.14
CA LYS A 119 -11.01 8.08 -7.04
C LYS A 119 -11.08 9.40 -6.27
N ALA A 120 -11.94 9.48 -5.26
CA ALA A 120 -12.04 10.65 -4.40
C ALA A 120 -10.72 10.95 -3.69
N PHE A 121 -10.04 9.92 -3.17
CA PHE A 121 -8.71 10.06 -2.58
C PHE A 121 -7.66 10.52 -3.59
N ALA A 122 -7.71 10.04 -4.83
CA ALA A 122 -6.80 10.47 -5.89
C ALA A 122 -6.98 11.94 -6.29
N GLU A 123 -8.20 12.45 -6.27
CA GLU A 123 -8.54 13.78 -6.79
C GLU A 123 -8.54 14.89 -5.71
N ASN A 124 -8.71 14.53 -4.43
CA ASN A 124 -8.88 15.49 -3.35
C ASN A 124 -7.71 15.46 -2.35
N TYR A 125 -7.61 16.54 -1.57
CA TYR A 125 -6.73 16.65 -0.41
C TYR A 125 -7.54 16.44 0.87
N TYR A 126 -7.01 15.65 1.78
CA TYR A 126 -7.57 15.41 3.11
C TYR A 126 -6.50 15.68 4.15
N ARG A 127 -6.83 16.47 5.18
CA ARG A 127 -5.84 16.90 6.18
C ARG A 127 -5.30 15.75 7.03
N ASP A 128 -6.15 14.78 7.34
CA ASP A 128 -5.87 13.60 8.16
C ASP A 128 -6.90 12.51 7.85
N ILE A 129 -6.73 11.33 8.46
CA ILE A 129 -7.60 10.16 8.25
C ILE A 129 -9.02 10.44 8.77
N ASP A 130 -9.17 11.18 9.87
CA ASP A 130 -10.48 11.53 10.43
C ASP A 130 -11.30 12.37 9.44
N ASN A 131 -10.68 13.40 8.86
CA ASN A 131 -11.29 14.21 7.82
C ASN A 131 -11.61 13.40 6.55
N PHE A 132 -10.75 12.45 6.19
CA PHE A 132 -11.00 11.54 5.07
C PHE A 132 -12.22 10.63 5.34
N PHE A 133 -12.35 10.09 6.55
CA PHE A 133 -13.46 9.23 6.94
C PHE A 133 -14.77 10.01 7.00
N GLU A 134 -14.76 11.20 7.60
CA GLU A 134 -15.93 12.08 7.67
C GLU A 134 -16.43 12.47 6.27
N ALA A 135 -15.53 12.93 5.40
CA ALA A 135 -15.88 13.38 4.06
C ALA A 135 -16.44 12.27 3.15
N LEU A 136 -16.06 11.02 3.41
CA LEU A 136 -16.50 9.86 2.62
C LEU A 136 -17.51 8.96 3.36
N ILE A 137 -17.99 9.39 4.52
CA ILE A 137 -19.00 8.69 5.34
C ILE A 137 -18.54 7.26 5.67
N ILE A 138 -17.28 7.13 6.08
CA ILE A 138 -16.69 5.87 6.56
C ILE A 138 -17.02 5.76 8.05
N SER A 139 -17.83 4.78 8.41
CA SER A 139 -18.42 4.67 9.75
C SER A 139 -17.45 4.19 10.83
N SER A 140 -16.41 3.44 10.46
CA SER A 140 -15.44 2.85 11.38
C SER A 140 -14.20 2.35 10.63
N ASP A 141 -13.12 2.10 11.37
CA ASP A 141 -11.94 1.43 10.84
C ASP A 141 -12.28 0.02 10.32
N ASP A 142 -13.14 -0.76 10.99
CA ASP A 142 -13.54 -2.09 10.52
C ASP A 142 -14.27 -2.04 9.17
N PHE A 143 -15.20 -1.09 9.02
CA PHE A 143 -15.87 -0.86 7.73
C PHE A 143 -14.87 -0.45 6.64
N TYR A 144 -13.85 0.33 7.00
CA TYR A 144 -12.79 0.69 6.07
C TYR A 144 -11.94 -0.52 5.66
N LEU A 145 -11.58 -1.41 6.60
CA LEU A 145 -10.85 -2.64 6.31
C LEU A 145 -11.65 -3.58 5.40
N ASP A 146 -12.97 -3.67 5.59
CA ASP A 146 -13.88 -4.40 4.70
C ASP A 146 -13.88 -3.82 3.28
N LEU A 147 -13.90 -2.48 3.14
CA LEU A 147 -13.77 -1.81 1.84
C LEU A 147 -12.43 -2.12 1.15
N LEU A 148 -11.33 -2.06 1.90
CA LEU A 148 -10.00 -2.40 1.38
C LEU A 148 -9.94 -3.88 0.94
N GLY A 149 -10.46 -4.79 1.76
CA GLY A 149 -10.54 -6.23 1.47
C GLY A 149 -11.35 -6.54 0.21
N ALA A 150 -12.47 -5.84 0.00
CA ALA A 150 -13.27 -5.95 -1.23
C ALA A 150 -12.56 -5.35 -2.46
N GLY A 151 -11.73 -4.33 -2.26
CA GLY A 151 -10.97 -3.65 -3.32
C GLY A 151 -9.75 -4.40 -3.85
N ILE A 152 -9.21 -5.34 -3.07
CA ILE A 152 -8.01 -6.12 -3.42
C ILE A 152 -8.37 -7.50 -3.99
N LYS A 153 -7.49 -8.03 -4.84
CA LYS A 153 -7.64 -9.36 -5.48
C LYS A 153 -6.71 -10.44 -4.92
N ARG A 154 -5.77 -10.05 -4.05
CA ARG A 154 -4.75 -10.91 -3.44
C ARG A 154 -4.38 -10.34 -2.08
N PRO A 155 -3.77 -11.14 -1.18
CA PRO A 155 -3.26 -10.62 0.07
C PRO A 155 -2.33 -9.42 -0.14
N MET A 156 -2.56 -8.35 0.62
CA MET A 156 -1.84 -7.09 0.51
C MET A 156 -1.50 -6.54 1.90
N ILE A 157 -0.37 -5.84 1.97
CA ILE A 157 0.03 -5.07 3.14
C ILE A 157 -0.36 -3.62 2.88
N PHE A 158 -1.12 -3.02 3.79
CA PHE A 158 -1.35 -1.58 3.84
C PHE A 158 -0.50 -1.04 4.97
N LEU A 159 0.49 -0.23 4.64
CA LEU A 159 1.38 0.38 5.62
C LEU A 159 0.63 1.50 6.37
N LYS A 160 0.97 1.69 7.65
CA LYS A 160 0.61 2.89 8.39
C LYS A 160 1.00 4.12 7.59
N ARG A 161 0.02 4.95 7.22
CA ARG A 161 0.18 6.07 6.28
C ARG A 161 -0.88 7.14 6.52
N GLN A 162 -0.45 8.39 6.65
CA GLN A 162 -1.35 9.54 6.68
C GLN A 162 -1.82 9.94 5.28
N THR A 163 -2.94 10.65 5.19
CA THR A 163 -3.47 11.17 3.91
C THR A 163 -2.49 12.13 3.21
N THR A 164 -1.62 12.78 3.96
CA THR A 164 -0.57 13.70 3.48
C THR A 164 0.68 12.99 2.94
N GLU A 165 0.76 11.66 3.09
CA GLU A 165 1.87 10.80 2.64
C GLU A 165 1.47 10.00 1.39
N LYS A 166 0.67 10.64 0.53
CA LYS A 166 0.05 10.08 -0.67
C LYS A 166 1.05 9.66 -1.75
#